data_AF-A0AAD3CP00-F1
#
_entry.id   AF-A0AAD3CP00-F1
#
_cell.length_a   1.000
_cell.length_b   1.000
_cell.length_c   1.000
_cell.angle_alpha   90.00
_cell.angle_beta   90.00
_cell.angle_gamma   90.00
#
_symmetry.space_group_name_H-M   'P 1'
#
loop_
_entity.id
_entity.type
_entity.pdbx_description
1 polymer ?
#
loop_
_entity_poly.entity_id
_entity_poly.type
_entity_poly.pdbx_seq_one_letter_code
_entity_poly.pdbx_strand_id
1 'polypeptide(L)'
;MKKAARAIFIAKVLNLPQQTMGFIGTSEHRMVRRLTIPTLEPARTWTSCKGSRDNMAPLNLVDEKMATTSDALLDDYLITDSKHLTERPSIFSVINTPREFVSLTLVFVGLLISACNVVGKYDDTYVSLESTAITLGFVSTFAYFAEVVSGTNISKNVRRGIVDDATVTVYAACYTAAVSWLALRTSESCPDWIIQFDSVLPFMSIGVFLFSLIAPLLTLSGNFYESDRKSETNSIPPYQSIVKFSRSLSIQNDNDSSDYYEPATLSDTELLRANGLLAIGVLACVFAPDALSFALGSQSWWERVTTIHPSQKMLESSTSIFALLSVEASMLSHRVGKTGAASFEVIVPAFVIVCSFLAILPCICALHWLGDDVSFFSFYRE
;
A
#
# COMPACT_ATOMS: atom_id res chain seq x y z
N MET A 1 32.17 -15.82 -22.56
CA MET A 1 31.86 -17.14 -21.95
C MET A 1 31.36 -17.07 -20.49
N LYS A 2 31.88 -16.18 -19.62
CA LYS A 2 31.38 -16.04 -18.23
C LYS A 2 29.91 -15.58 -18.10
N LYS A 3 29.36 -14.86 -19.08
CA LYS A 3 27.95 -14.38 -19.08
C LYS A 3 26.93 -15.49 -19.36
N ALA A 4 27.26 -16.49 -20.18
CA ALA A 4 26.35 -17.60 -20.49
C ALA A 4 26.21 -18.60 -19.33
N ALA A 5 27.27 -18.78 -18.53
CA ALA A 5 27.24 -19.65 -17.35
C ALA A 5 26.38 -19.08 -16.20
N ARG A 6 26.26 -17.74 -16.10
CA ARG A 6 25.43 -17.08 -15.06
C ARG A 6 23.93 -17.17 -15.35
N ALA A 7 23.50 -17.18 -16.62
CA ALA A 7 22.10 -17.36 -17.00
C ALA A 7 21.57 -18.76 -16.62
N ILE A 8 22.41 -19.79 -16.72
CA ILE A 8 22.06 -21.18 -16.34
C ILE A 8 21.88 -21.32 -14.81
N PHE A 9 22.63 -20.55 -14.02
CA PHE A 9 22.51 -20.58 -12.55
C PHE A 9 21.18 -19.95 -12.08
N ILE A 10 20.74 -18.85 -12.71
CA ILE A 10 19.48 -18.18 -12.37
C ILE A 10 18.26 -19.06 -12.69
N ALA A 11 18.27 -19.76 -13.83
CA ALA A 11 17.21 -20.72 -14.17
C ALA A 11 17.09 -21.87 -13.15
N LYS A 12 18.20 -22.25 -12.51
CA LYS A 12 18.27 -23.33 -11.51
C LYS A 12 17.85 -22.87 -10.11
N VAL A 13 18.06 -21.60 -9.77
CA VAL A 13 17.65 -21.00 -8.49
C VAL A 13 16.16 -20.63 -8.49
N LEU A 14 15.58 -20.28 -9.64
CA LEU A 14 14.18 -19.87 -9.76
C LEU A 14 13.16 -21.01 -9.90
N ASN A 15 13.60 -22.28 -9.85
CA ASN A 15 12.72 -23.47 -9.91
C ASN A 15 11.70 -23.42 -11.07
N LEU A 16 12.07 -22.79 -12.19
CA LEU A 16 11.22 -22.74 -13.38
C LEU A 16 11.14 -24.15 -13.97
N PRO A 17 9.94 -24.72 -14.17
CA PRO A 17 9.80 -26.09 -14.63
C PRO A 17 10.36 -26.24 -16.04
N GLN A 18 11.49 -26.93 -16.16
CA GLN A 18 11.98 -27.47 -17.43
C GLN A 18 11.01 -28.56 -17.89
N GLN A 19 9.99 -28.17 -18.66
CA GLN A 19 9.24 -29.13 -19.47
C GLN A 19 10.18 -29.66 -20.57
N THR A 20 10.60 -30.92 -20.43
CA THR A 20 11.09 -31.73 -21.54
C THR A 20 10.17 -32.93 -21.72
N MET A 21 9.82 -33.14 -22.98
CA MET A 21 9.15 -34.32 -23.52
C MET A 21 9.88 -35.62 -23.12
N GLY A 22 9.13 -36.70 -22.90
CA GLY A 22 9.60 -38.06 -23.19
C GLY A 22 9.34 -39.15 -22.14
N PHE A 23 8.23 -39.86 -22.33
CA PHE A 23 8.05 -41.33 -22.25
C PHE A 23 8.30 -42.15 -20.96
N ILE A 24 7.21 -42.83 -20.56
CA ILE A 24 7.04 -44.19 -19.99
C ILE A 24 7.94 -44.63 -18.82
N GLY A 25 7.30 -44.90 -17.68
CA GLY A 25 7.87 -45.70 -16.60
C GLY A 25 6.92 -45.84 -15.42
N THR A 26 6.18 -46.95 -15.39
CA THR A 26 5.31 -47.41 -14.31
C THR A 26 6.04 -47.59 -12.98
N SER A 27 5.43 -47.22 -11.85
CA SER A 27 5.07 -48.20 -10.79
C SER A 27 4.43 -47.50 -9.59
N GLU A 28 3.54 -48.26 -8.97
CA GLU A 28 2.69 -47.93 -7.84
C GLU A 28 3.49 -47.66 -6.56
N HIS A 29 2.98 -46.78 -5.70
CA HIS A 29 2.71 -47.18 -4.32
C HIS A 29 1.72 -46.19 -3.65
N ARG A 30 0.58 -46.77 -3.28
CA ARG A 30 -0.43 -46.22 -2.36
C ARG A 30 0.18 -45.85 -1.00
N MET A 31 -0.16 -44.68 -0.49
CA MET A 31 -0.57 -44.56 0.92
C MET A 31 -1.78 -43.62 1.03
N VAL A 32 -2.90 -44.25 1.35
CA VAL A 32 -4.20 -43.64 1.62
C VAL A 32 -4.15 -43.03 3.03
N ARG A 33 -4.20 -41.70 3.15
CA ARG A 33 -4.64 -41.04 4.39
C ARG A 33 -6.07 -40.57 4.22
N ARG A 34 -6.95 -41.17 5.04
CA ARG A 34 -8.36 -40.83 5.19
C ARG A 34 -8.48 -39.37 5.65
N LEU A 35 -9.11 -38.55 4.82
CA LEU A 35 -9.66 -37.25 5.24
C LEU A 35 -11.10 -37.50 5.70
N THR A 36 -11.33 -37.30 6.99
CA THR A 36 -12.64 -37.31 7.62
C THR A 36 -13.36 -36.02 7.23
N ILE A 37 -14.44 -36.15 6.47
CA ILE A 37 -15.33 -35.06 6.07
C ILE A 37 -16.26 -34.75 7.26
N PRO A 38 -16.27 -33.52 7.82
CA PRO A 38 -17.32 -33.14 8.74
C PRO A 38 -18.63 -32.95 7.95
N THR A 39 -19.65 -33.65 8.42
CA THR A 39 -21.03 -33.68 7.95
C THR A 39 -21.67 -32.29 7.96
N LEU A 40 -22.23 -31.91 6.81
CA LEU A 40 -23.15 -30.78 6.63
C LEU A 40 -24.41 -30.98 7.48
N GLU A 41 -24.70 -30.01 8.36
CA GLU A 41 -26.01 -29.88 8.99
C GLU A 41 -27.07 -29.44 7.97
N PRO A 42 -28.30 -29.99 8.02
CA PRO A 42 -29.36 -29.65 7.09
C PRO A 42 -30.02 -28.30 7.41
N ALA A 43 -30.37 -27.61 6.33
CA ALA A 43 -31.06 -26.33 6.28
C ALA A 43 -32.26 -26.25 7.24
N ARG A 44 -32.30 -25.19 8.06
CA ARG A 44 -33.50 -24.78 8.80
C ARG A 44 -34.50 -24.16 7.83
N THR A 45 -35.58 -24.89 7.61
CA THR A 45 -36.83 -24.43 6.98
C THR A 45 -37.47 -23.33 7.82
N TRP A 46 -37.71 -22.17 7.20
CA TRP A 46 -38.56 -21.12 7.74
C TRP A 46 -40.03 -21.56 7.63
N THR A 47 -40.63 -21.89 8.77
CA THR A 47 -42.07 -22.13 8.87
C THR A 47 -42.83 -20.82 8.88
N SER A 48 -43.76 -20.72 7.94
CA SER A 48 -44.80 -19.69 7.81
C SER A 48 -45.67 -19.61 9.06
N CYS A 49 -45.64 -18.47 9.75
CA CYS A 49 -46.69 -18.10 10.70
C CYS A 49 -47.77 -17.29 9.99
N LYS A 50 -48.96 -17.88 9.90
CA LYS A 50 -50.17 -17.33 9.31
C LYS A 50 -51.18 -17.04 10.43
N GLY A 51 -51.71 -15.82 10.48
CA GLY A 51 -52.69 -15.33 11.47
C GLY A 51 -52.07 -14.25 12.36
N SER A 52 -52.67 -13.09 12.61
CA SER A 52 -54.09 -12.71 12.61
C SER A 52 -54.23 -11.22 12.25
N ARG A 53 -55.29 -10.85 11.52
CA ARG A 53 -55.79 -9.46 11.49
C ARG A 53 -56.29 -9.11 12.89
N ASP A 54 -56.01 -7.90 13.37
CA ASP A 54 -57.04 -6.92 13.73
C ASP A 54 -56.42 -5.63 14.28
N ASN A 55 -57.10 -4.53 13.95
CA ASN A 55 -57.04 -3.18 14.52
C ASN A 55 -56.00 -2.18 13.96
N MET A 56 -56.55 -1.35 13.06
CA MET A 56 -56.11 0.01 12.75
C MET A 56 -55.92 0.86 14.01
N ALA A 57 -54.78 1.52 14.10
CA ALA A 57 -54.65 2.88 14.61
C ALA A 57 -53.81 3.67 13.60
N PRO A 58 -54.19 4.89 13.21
CA PRO A 58 -53.36 5.72 12.35
C PRO A 58 -52.24 6.30 13.21
N LEU A 59 -51.06 5.67 13.15
CA LEU A 59 -49.86 6.26 13.72
C LEU A 59 -49.40 7.40 12.81
N ASN A 60 -49.39 8.57 13.44
CA ASN A 60 -49.05 9.86 12.89
C ASN A 60 -47.71 9.84 12.15
N LEU A 61 -47.64 10.70 11.13
CA LEU A 61 -46.42 11.23 10.52
C LEU A 61 -45.36 11.53 11.59
N VAL A 62 -44.41 10.61 11.74
CA VAL A 62 -43.14 10.84 12.41
C VAL A 62 -42.09 10.21 11.49
N ASP A 63 -41.15 11.04 11.08
CA ASP A 63 -39.84 10.69 10.53
C ASP A 63 -39.66 10.23 9.08
N GLU A 64 -40.27 10.93 8.12
CA GLU A 64 -39.77 10.89 6.72
C GLU A 64 -38.48 11.74 6.52
N LYS A 65 -38.01 12.44 7.57
CA LYS A 65 -36.76 13.23 7.55
C LYS A 65 -35.54 12.56 8.22
N MET A 66 -35.70 11.39 8.87
CA MET A 66 -34.56 10.59 9.35
C MET A 66 -34.10 9.51 8.36
N ALA A 67 -34.92 9.15 7.36
CA ALA A 67 -34.58 8.13 6.37
C ALA A 67 -33.49 8.57 5.38
N THR A 68 -33.36 9.87 5.10
CA THR A 68 -32.42 10.37 4.09
C THR A 68 -30.94 10.35 4.51
N THR A 69 -30.65 10.36 5.82
CA THR A 69 -29.27 10.32 6.32
C THR A 69 -28.80 8.88 6.51
N SER A 70 -29.71 7.98 6.90
CA SER A 70 -29.42 6.56 7.09
C SER A 70 -29.10 5.87 5.76
N ASP A 71 -29.81 6.18 4.67
CA ASP A 71 -29.59 5.53 3.37
C ASP A 71 -28.26 5.98 2.74
N ALA A 72 -27.88 7.26 2.86
CA ALA A 72 -26.58 7.75 2.39
C ALA A 72 -25.39 7.20 3.20
N LEU A 73 -25.59 6.91 4.49
CA LEU A 73 -24.62 6.23 5.36
C LEU A 73 -24.48 4.74 5.02
N LEU A 74 -25.59 4.07 4.66
CA LEU A 74 -25.60 2.69 4.19
C LEU A 74 -24.93 2.52 2.84
N ASP A 75 -25.15 3.46 1.91
CA ASP A 75 -24.64 3.40 0.54
C ASP A 75 -23.10 3.35 0.49
N ASP A 76 -22.41 4.09 1.37
CA ASP A 76 -20.94 4.14 1.36
C ASP A 76 -20.30 2.97 2.15
N TYR A 77 -21.07 2.23 2.96
CA TYR A 77 -20.70 0.88 3.42
C TYR A 77 -20.83 -0.16 2.29
N LEU A 78 -21.84 -0.03 1.44
CA LEU A 78 -22.09 -0.96 0.33
C LEU A 78 -21.11 -0.77 -0.84
N ILE A 79 -20.59 0.45 -1.04
CA ILE A 79 -19.62 0.74 -2.12
C ILE A 79 -18.26 0.05 -1.88
N THR A 80 -17.84 -0.12 -0.63
CA THR A 80 -16.55 -0.79 -0.34
C THR A 80 -16.58 -2.28 -0.66
N ASP A 81 -17.77 -2.90 -0.67
CA ASP A 81 -17.98 -4.27 -1.12
C ASP A 81 -18.71 -4.27 -2.46
N SER A 82 -18.07 -3.70 -3.49
CA SER A 82 -18.59 -3.55 -4.86
C SER A 82 -18.89 -4.87 -5.59
N LYS A 83 -18.96 -6.00 -4.88
CA LYS A 83 -19.39 -7.32 -5.38
C LYS A 83 -20.76 -7.28 -6.01
N HIS A 84 -21.64 -6.42 -5.50
CA HIS A 84 -23.05 -6.39 -5.87
C HIS A 84 -23.39 -5.37 -6.97
N LEU A 85 -22.42 -4.57 -7.43
CA LEU A 85 -22.65 -3.61 -8.51
C LEU A 85 -22.82 -4.35 -9.85
N THR A 86 -24.01 -4.21 -10.45
CA THR A 86 -24.32 -4.74 -11.79
C THR A 86 -23.68 -3.92 -12.90
N GLU A 87 -23.55 -2.61 -12.70
CA GLU A 87 -22.86 -1.69 -13.60
C GLU A 87 -21.67 -1.06 -12.88
N ARG A 88 -20.47 -1.21 -13.45
CA ARG A 88 -19.23 -0.65 -12.88
C ARG A 88 -18.82 0.60 -13.63
N PRO A 89 -18.37 1.65 -12.93
CA PRO A 89 -17.82 2.83 -13.60
C PRO A 89 -16.54 2.46 -14.36
N SER A 90 -16.30 3.18 -15.45
CA SER A 90 -15.07 3.04 -16.24
C SER A 90 -13.85 3.45 -15.43
N ILE A 91 -12.73 2.73 -15.57
CA ILE A 91 -11.44 3.10 -14.97
C ILE A 91 -11.04 4.53 -15.36
N PHE A 92 -11.37 4.98 -16.57
CA PHE A 92 -11.08 6.34 -17.00
C PHE A 92 -11.85 7.41 -16.21
N SER A 93 -13.02 7.08 -15.68
CA SER A 93 -13.77 8.01 -14.82
C SER A 93 -13.15 8.15 -13.42
N VAL A 94 -12.32 7.18 -13.02
CA VAL A 94 -11.54 7.19 -11.78
C VAL A 94 -10.28 8.07 -11.93
N ILE A 95 -9.86 8.36 -13.17
CA ILE A 95 -8.66 9.14 -13.49
C ILE A 95 -9.13 10.50 -14.05
N ASN A 96 -9.70 11.32 -13.19
CA ASN A 96 -10.23 12.64 -13.58
C ASN A 96 -9.80 13.78 -12.65
N THR A 97 -8.95 13.50 -11.67
CA THR A 97 -8.37 14.52 -10.79
C THR A 97 -6.95 14.88 -11.23
N PRO A 98 -6.51 16.14 -11.02
CA PRO A 98 -5.14 16.54 -11.30
C PRO A 98 -4.09 15.65 -10.62
N ARG A 99 -4.40 15.12 -9.44
CA ARG A 99 -3.53 14.21 -8.68
C ARG A 99 -3.33 12.88 -9.42
N GLU A 100 -4.40 12.28 -9.95
CA GLU A 100 -4.27 11.05 -10.76
C GLU A 100 -3.43 11.27 -12.02
N PHE A 101 -3.49 12.46 -12.63
CA PHE A 101 -2.63 12.78 -13.77
C PHE A 101 -1.14 12.81 -13.40
N VAL A 102 -0.80 13.37 -12.22
CA VAL A 102 0.57 13.31 -11.68
C VAL A 102 0.98 11.86 -11.41
N SER A 103 0.12 11.07 -10.77
CA SER A 103 0.37 9.65 -10.51
C SER A 103 0.62 8.85 -11.80
N LEU A 104 -0.20 9.04 -12.84
CA LEU A 104 -0.02 8.38 -14.13
C LEU A 104 1.28 8.78 -14.82
N THR A 105 1.61 10.08 -14.78
CA THR A 105 2.86 10.59 -15.36
C THR A 105 4.06 9.97 -14.65
N LEU A 106 4.00 9.90 -13.31
CA LEU A 106 5.03 9.26 -12.50
C LEU A 106 5.15 7.76 -12.81
N VAL A 107 4.03 7.03 -12.93
CA VAL A 107 4.03 5.62 -13.36
C VAL A 107 4.67 5.47 -14.75
N PHE A 108 4.35 6.34 -15.71
CA PHE A 108 4.95 6.31 -17.04
C PHE A 108 6.46 6.53 -17.00
N VAL A 109 6.95 7.54 -16.27
CA VAL A 109 8.39 7.77 -16.08
C VAL A 109 9.04 6.56 -15.41
N GLY A 110 8.38 5.97 -14.41
CA GLY A 110 8.84 4.75 -13.75
C GLY A 110 8.97 3.53 -14.66
N LEU A 111 8.08 3.38 -15.64
CA LEU A 111 8.18 2.34 -16.67
C LEU A 111 9.41 2.56 -17.56
N LEU A 112 9.72 3.81 -17.91
CA LEU A 112 10.93 4.13 -18.67
C LEU A 112 12.21 3.81 -17.87
N ILE A 113 12.25 4.18 -16.58
CA ILE A 113 13.35 3.84 -15.67
C ILE A 113 13.49 2.32 -15.53
N SER A 114 12.37 1.58 -15.43
CA SER A 114 12.36 0.12 -15.40
C SER A 114 12.97 -0.47 -16.67
N ALA A 115 12.59 0.04 -17.84
CA ALA A 115 13.13 -0.41 -19.12
C ALA A 115 14.65 -0.17 -19.21
N CYS A 116 15.12 0.99 -18.75
CA CYS A 116 16.55 1.27 -18.65
C CYS A 116 17.29 0.28 -17.73
N ASN A 117 16.71 -0.04 -16.55
CA ASN A 117 17.29 -1.05 -15.64
C ASN A 117 17.34 -2.45 -16.25
N VAL A 118 16.30 -2.86 -16.99
CA VAL A 118 16.29 -4.17 -17.66
C VAL A 118 17.39 -4.24 -18.73
N VAL A 119 17.58 -3.18 -19.50
CA VAL A 119 18.58 -3.11 -20.58
C VAL A 119 19.99 -2.80 -20.05
N GLY A 120 20.12 -2.33 -18.82
CA GLY A 120 21.40 -1.92 -18.23
C GLY A 120 21.91 -0.59 -18.79
N LYS A 121 21.00 0.33 -19.13
CA LYS A 121 21.33 1.64 -19.72
C LYS A 121 21.24 2.75 -18.67
N TYR A 122 22.40 3.26 -18.28
CA TYR A 122 22.58 4.22 -17.19
C TYR A 122 23.34 5.46 -17.68
N ASP A 123 22.75 6.20 -18.60
CA ASP A 123 23.32 7.43 -19.18
C ASP A 123 22.64 8.69 -18.64
N ASP A 124 22.97 9.87 -19.18
CA ASP A 124 22.33 11.15 -18.78
C ASP A 124 20.80 11.13 -18.92
N THR A 125 20.26 10.30 -19.82
CA THR A 125 18.80 10.11 -19.95
C THR A 125 18.24 9.47 -18.69
N TYR A 126 18.93 8.49 -18.12
CA TYR A 126 18.55 7.85 -16.87
C TYR A 126 18.48 8.86 -15.72
N VAL A 127 19.54 9.66 -15.57
CA VAL A 127 19.63 10.70 -14.52
C VAL A 127 18.51 11.74 -14.69
N SER A 128 18.19 12.11 -15.93
CA SER A 128 17.08 13.03 -16.21
C SER A 128 15.70 12.43 -15.85
N LEU A 129 15.47 11.14 -16.17
CA LEU A 129 14.26 10.43 -15.78
C LEU A 129 14.14 10.30 -14.25
N GLU A 130 15.25 9.98 -13.59
CA GLU A 130 15.35 9.88 -12.13
C GLU A 130 14.96 11.20 -11.45
N SER A 131 15.60 12.30 -11.87
CA SER A 131 15.29 13.66 -11.38
C SER A 131 13.83 14.06 -11.62
N THR A 132 13.29 13.67 -12.78
CA THR A 132 11.86 13.90 -13.11
C THR A 132 10.95 13.11 -12.17
N ALA A 133 11.26 11.83 -11.92
CA ALA A 133 10.47 10.99 -11.02
C ALA A 133 10.50 11.52 -9.57
N ILE A 134 11.66 11.94 -9.08
CA ILE A 134 11.82 12.55 -7.75
C ILE A 134 10.98 13.84 -7.65
N THR A 135 11.05 14.70 -8.66
CA THR A 135 10.27 15.94 -8.71
C THR A 135 8.77 15.65 -8.69
N LEU A 136 8.31 14.70 -9.51
CA LEU A 136 6.92 14.26 -9.53
C LEU A 136 6.49 13.63 -8.20
N GLY A 137 7.39 12.96 -7.48
CA GLY A 137 7.13 12.43 -6.14
C GLY A 137 6.85 13.53 -5.11
N PHE A 138 7.64 14.61 -5.12
CA PHE A 138 7.34 15.78 -4.29
C PHE A 138 6.04 16.47 -4.70
N VAL A 139 5.77 16.63 -6.01
CA VAL A 139 4.49 17.18 -6.49
C VAL A 139 3.31 16.31 -6.03
N SER A 140 3.44 14.99 -6.09
CA SER A 140 2.41 14.05 -5.61
C SER A 140 2.19 14.17 -4.09
N THR A 141 3.27 14.34 -3.33
CA THR A 141 3.21 14.61 -1.87
C THR A 141 2.33 15.82 -1.57
N PHE A 142 2.57 16.95 -2.25
CA PHE A 142 1.75 18.14 -2.08
C PHE A 142 0.30 17.92 -2.53
N ALA A 143 0.08 17.16 -3.60
CA ALA A 143 -1.26 16.82 -4.07
C ALA A 143 -2.03 16.00 -3.03
N TYR A 144 -1.40 15.02 -2.37
CA TYR A 144 -2.04 14.28 -1.27
C TYR A 144 -2.37 15.17 -0.08
N PHE A 145 -1.46 16.05 0.35
CA PHE A 145 -1.76 16.97 1.44
C PHE A 145 -2.89 17.94 1.08
N ALA A 146 -2.94 18.42 -0.17
CA ALA A 146 -4.07 19.23 -0.65
C ALA A 146 -5.38 18.43 -0.64
N GLU A 147 -5.34 17.15 -1.00
CA GLU A 147 -6.50 16.24 -0.94
C GLU A 147 -7.00 16.05 0.50
N VAL A 148 -6.08 15.83 1.45
CA VAL A 148 -6.39 15.72 2.88
C VAL A 148 -6.99 17.01 3.43
N VAL A 149 -6.31 18.14 3.20
CA VAL A 149 -6.73 19.45 3.71
C VAL A 149 -8.08 19.86 3.15
N SER A 150 -8.32 19.62 1.86
CA SER A 150 -9.61 19.93 1.21
C SER A 150 -10.73 18.95 1.56
N GLY A 151 -10.41 17.77 2.12
CA GLY A 151 -11.37 16.68 2.31
C GLY A 151 -11.85 16.05 1.00
N THR A 152 -11.21 16.37 -0.13
CA THR A 152 -11.60 15.80 -1.43
C THR A 152 -11.29 14.31 -1.45
N ASN A 153 -12.22 13.50 -1.98
CA ASN A 153 -12.12 12.04 -2.02
C ASN A 153 -11.88 11.34 -0.67
N ILE A 154 -12.07 12.00 0.47
CA ILE A 154 -12.10 11.36 1.79
C ILE A 154 -13.55 11.00 2.10
N SER A 155 -13.80 9.72 2.41
CA SER A 155 -15.13 9.32 2.85
C SER A 155 -15.47 9.99 4.18
N LYS A 156 -16.70 10.48 4.29
CA LYS A 156 -17.25 10.99 5.55
C LYS A 156 -17.31 9.90 6.62
N ASN A 157 -17.46 8.65 6.20
CA ASN A 157 -17.55 7.51 7.11
C ASN A 157 -16.20 7.17 7.71
N VAL A 158 -16.15 7.25 9.04
CA VAL A 158 -14.97 6.89 9.84
C VAL A 158 -14.77 5.39 9.79
N ARG A 159 -13.56 4.94 9.43
CA ARG A 159 -13.16 3.53 9.47
C ARG A 159 -12.09 3.31 10.53
N ARG A 160 -11.78 2.04 10.81
CA ARG A 160 -10.77 1.66 11.82
C ARG A 160 -9.34 1.79 11.26
N GLY A 161 -8.49 2.53 11.94
CA GLY A 161 -7.04 2.52 11.70
C GLY A 161 -6.65 2.84 10.26
N ILE A 162 -5.75 2.03 9.69
CA ILE A 162 -5.13 2.27 8.38
C ILE A 162 -6.09 2.05 7.20
N VAL A 163 -7.33 1.56 7.39
CA VAL A 163 -8.29 1.44 6.28
C VAL A 163 -9.13 2.70 6.08
N ASP A 164 -9.08 3.65 7.03
CA ASP A 164 -9.70 4.96 6.92
C ASP A 164 -9.05 5.79 5.82
N ASP A 165 -9.88 6.40 4.97
CA ASP A 165 -9.40 7.12 3.79
C ASP A 165 -8.48 8.29 4.13
N ALA A 166 -8.78 9.03 5.20
CA ALA A 166 -7.91 10.14 5.61
C ALA A 166 -6.55 9.59 6.07
N THR A 167 -6.56 8.50 6.85
CA THR A 167 -5.34 7.84 7.31
C THR A 167 -4.51 7.28 6.16
N VAL A 168 -5.12 6.56 5.21
CA VAL A 168 -4.44 6.06 4.01
C VAL A 168 -3.83 7.21 3.20
N THR A 169 -4.56 8.30 3.02
CA THR A 169 -4.11 9.44 2.20
C THR A 169 -2.96 10.20 2.88
N VAL A 170 -3.05 10.45 4.19
CA VAL A 170 -1.96 11.07 4.97
C VAL A 170 -0.73 10.17 4.96
N TYR A 171 -0.91 8.87 5.17
CA TYR A 171 0.19 7.91 5.12
C TYR A 171 0.86 7.90 3.74
N ALA A 172 0.08 7.86 2.65
CA ALA A 172 0.60 7.95 1.29
C ALA A 172 1.40 9.25 1.08
N ALA A 173 0.89 10.40 1.55
CA ALA A 173 1.61 11.68 1.48
C ALA A 173 2.97 11.60 2.20
N CYS A 174 2.99 11.16 3.46
CA CYS A 174 4.20 11.06 4.27
C CYS A 174 5.19 10.06 3.68
N TYR A 175 4.70 8.91 3.21
CA TYR A 175 5.54 7.88 2.60
C TYR A 175 6.16 8.37 1.30
N THR A 176 5.35 8.93 0.39
CA THR A 176 5.82 9.54 -0.86
C THR A 176 6.86 10.62 -0.58
N ALA A 177 6.68 11.45 0.45
CA ALA A 177 7.67 12.45 0.86
C ALA A 177 8.99 11.80 1.30
N ALA A 178 8.91 10.79 2.18
CA ALA A 178 10.07 10.09 2.73
C ALA A 178 10.88 9.37 1.64
N VAL A 179 10.22 8.66 0.72
CA VAL A 179 10.93 7.98 -0.40
C VAL A 179 11.44 8.96 -1.45
N SER A 180 10.74 10.07 -1.70
CA SER A 180 11.24 11.12 -2.62
C SER A 180 12.46 11.81 -2.04
N TRP A 181 12.47 12.05 -0.72
CA TRP A 181 13.65 12.53 -0.01
C TRP A 181 14.79 11.53 -0.08
N LEU A 182 14.55 10.25 0.20
CA LEU A 182 15.60 9.22 0.16
C LEU A 182 16.19 9.07 -1.24
N ALA A 183 15.34 9.07 -2.28
CA ALA A 183 15.74 9.08 -3.67
C ALA A 183 16.60 10.30 -4.00
N LEU A 184 16.14 11.51 -3.65
CA LEU A 184 16.92 12.73 -3.86
C LEU A 184 18.24 12.73 -3.11
N ARG A 185 18.25 12.24 -1.87
CA ARG A 185 19.41 12.23 -0.98
C ARG A 185 20.51 11.28 -1.46
N THR A 186 20.12 10.21 -2.13
CA THR A 186 21.03 9.20 -2.70
C THR A 186 21.39 9.47 -4.16
N SER A 187 20.60 10.30 -4.85
CA SER A 187 20.84 10.73 -6.23
C SER A 187 22.13 11.52 -6.42
N GLU A 188 22.69 11.45 -7.64
CA GLU A 188 23.75 12.36 -8.09
C GLU A 188 23.29 13.82 -8.19
N SER A 189 21.97 14.03 -8.29
CA SER A 189 21.36 15.36 -8.36
C SER A 189 21.04 15.97 -6.97
N CYS A 190 21.49 15.35 -5.87
CA CYS A 190 21.24 15.87 -4.52
C CYS A 190 21.88 17.26 -4.33
N PRO A 191 21.12 18.32 -4.07
CA PRO A 191 21.70 19.62 -3.74
C PRO A 191 22.29 19.65 -2.32
N ASP A 192 23.39 20.36 -2.13
CA ASP A 192 24.13 20.40 -0.85
C ASP A 192 23.30 20.90 0.34
N TRP A 193 22.31 21.76 0.09
CA TRP A 193 21.47 22.30 1.16
C TRP A 193 20.58 21.22 1.81
N ILE A 194 20.25 20.12 1.11
CA ILE A 194 19.46 19.02 1.68
C ILE A 194 20.23 18.30 2.78
N ILE A 195 21.56 18.22 2.66
CA ILE A 195 22.43 17.56 3.64
C ILE A 195 22.30 18.22 5.02
N GLN A 196 21.98 19.52 5.08
CA GLN A 196 21.78 20.24 6.34
C GLN A 196 20.61 19.68 7.16
N PHE A 197 19.68 18.96 6.51
CA PHE A 197 18.51 18.35 7.14
C PHE A 197 18.73 16.88 7.55
N ASP A 198 19.94 16.32 7.38
CA ASP A 198 20.27 14.95 7.80
C ASP A 198 20.11 14.72 9.32
N SER A 199 20.03 15.78 10.12
CA SER A 199 19.75 15.68 11.56
C SER A 199 18.28 15.34 11.88
N VAL A 200 17.35 15.51 10.92
CA VAL A 200 15.90 15.40 11.17
C VAL A 200 15.20 14.48 10.16
N LEU A 201 15.41 14.70 8.86
CA LEU A 201 14.67 13.98 7.81
C LEU A 201 14.88 12.47 7.82
N PRO A 202 16.09 11.93 8.11
CA PRO A 202 16.26 10.49 8.25
C PRO A 202 15.41 9.90 9.38
N PHE A 203 15.39 10.53 10.56
CA PHE A 203 14.58 10.05 11.70
C PHE A 203 13.08 10.09 11.41
N MET A 204 12.61 11.15 10.74
CA MET A 204 11.21 11.23 10.29
C MET A 204 10.90 10.10 9.30
N SER A 205 11.78 9.85 8.34
CA SER A 205 11.61 8.81 7.32
C SER A 205 11.59 7.41 7.95
N ILE A 206 12.45 7.11 8.93
CA ILE A 206 12.39 5.86 9.71
C ILE A 206 11.01 5.69 10.34
N GLY A 207 10.49 6.74 10.99
CA GLY A 207 9.16 6.72 11.59
C GLY A 207 8.06 6.37 10.58
N VAL A 208 8.11 6.98 9.40
CA VAL A 208 7.17 6.71 8.30
C VAL A 208 7.31 5.28 7.77
N PHE A 209 8.54 4.80 7.54
CA PHE A 209 8.78 3.45 7.03
C PHE A 209 8.30 2.38 8.03
N LEU A 210 8.59 2.54 9.32
CA LEU A 210 8.09 1.64 10.36
C LEU A 210 6.58 1.72 10.54
N PHE A 211 5.98 2.90 10.36
CA PHE A 211 4.53 3.07 10.43
C PHE A 211 3.80 2.22 9.38
N SER A 212 4.40 1.99 8.21
CA SER A 212 3.91 1.08 7.16
C SER A 212 3.58 -0.32 7.68
N LEU A 213 4.33 -0.81 8.67
CA LEU A 213 4.14 -2.11 9.31
C LEU A 213 3.25 -1.99 10.56
N ILE A 214 3.51 -0.98 11.39
CA ILE A 214 2.84 -0.80 12.68
C ILE A 214 1.35 -0.49 12.51
N ALA A 215 0.97 0.38 11.58
CA ALA A 215 -0.42 0.80 11.44
C ALA A 215 -1.37 -0.33 11.00
N PRO A 216 -1.04 -1.17 10.00
CA PRO A 216 -1.83 -2.37 9.70
C PRO A 216 -1.90 -3.35 10.87
N LEU A 217 -0.80 -3.58 11.60
CA LEU A 217 -0.80 -4.46 12.77
C LEU A 217 -1.71 -3.95 13.89
N LEU A 218 -1.68 -2.65 14.19
CA LEU A 218 -2.58 -2.03 15.16
C LEU A 218 -4.05 -2.11 14.72
N THR A 219 -4.31 -1.98 13.43
CA THR A 219 -5.65 -2.07 12.85
C THR A 219 -6.20 -3.50 12.96
N LEU A 220 -5.40 -4.51 12.57
CA LEU A 220 -5.77 -5.92 12.63
C LEU A 220 -5.92 -6.40 14.08
N SER A 221 -4.95 -6.08 14.94
CA SER A 221 -5.03 -6.45 16.36
C SER A 221 -6.25 -5.82 17.04
N GLY A 222 -6.51 -4.52 16.81
CA GLY A 222 -7.70 -3.84 17.32
C GLY A 222 -9.00 -4.53 16.91
N ASN A 223 -9.09 -5.01 15.66
CA ASN A 223 -10.26 -5.72 15.16
C ASN A 223 -10.52 -7.06 15.89
N PHE A 224 -9.46 -7.84 16.14
CA PHE A 224 -9.59 -9.12 16.84
C PHE A 224 -9.84 -8.95 18.34
N TYR A 225 -9.16 -8.01 19.01
CA TYR A 225 -9.28 -7.82 20.46
C TYR A 225 -10.63 -7.26 20.92
N GLU A 226 -11.26 -6.37 20.15
CA GLU A 226 -12.58 -5.82 20.51
C GLU A 226 -13.71 -6.83 20.38
N SER A 227 -13.57 -7.82 19.49
CA SER A 227 -14.56 -8.90 19.35
C SER A 227 -14.75 -9.68 20.66
N ASP A 228 -13.69 -9.78 21.46
CA ASP A 228 -13.67 -10.53 22.72
C ASP A 228 -14.02 -9.68 23.95
N ARG A 229 -13.87 -8.35 23.88
CA ARG A 229 -13.88 -7.48 25.07
C ARG A 229 -14.95 -6.39 25.02
N LYS A 230 -16.22 -6.79 25.06
CA LYS A 230 -17.37 -5.85 25.04
C LYS A 230 -17.60 -4.99 26.29
N SER A 231 -16.71 -4.94 27.31
CA SER A 231 -17.20 -4.43 28.62
C SER A 231 -16.31 -3.60 29.57
N GLU A 232 -14.99 -3.44 29.48
CA GLU A 232 -14.27 -2.99 30.71
C GLU A 232 -13.10 -2.00 30.62
N THR A 233 -12.78 -1.38 29.48
CA THR A 233 -11.66 -0.42 29.45
C THR A 233 -11.99 0.90 28.75
N ASN A 234 -11.94 2.00 29.51
CA ASN A 234 -12.07 3.39 29.02
C ASN A 234 -10.85 3.88 28.20
N SER A 235 -9.93 2.99 27.80
CA SER A 235 -8.74 3.38 27.03
C SER A 235 -9.07 3.46 25.55
N ILE A 236 -8.77 4.59 24.92
CA ILE A 236 -8.90 4.78 23.47
C ILE A 236 -7.93 3.80 22.77
N PRO A 237 -8.43 2.89 21.91
CA PRO A 237 -7.58 2.00 21.14
C PRO A 237 -6.57 2.76 20.28
N PRO A 238 -5.30 2.30 20.16
CA PRO A 238 -4.27 3.01 19.39
C PRO A 238 -4.65 3.32 17.94
N TYR A 239 -5.41 2.43 17.28
CA TYR A 239 -5.87 2.63 15.91
C TYR A 239 -6.83 3.83 15.78
N GLN A 240 -7.58 4.16 16.83
CA GLN A 240 -8.48 5.33 16.83
C GLN A 240 -7.67 6.63 16.94
N SER A 241 -6.57 6.64 17.68
CA SER A 241 -5.69 7.81 17.78
C SER A 241 -5.09 8.18 16.42
N ILE A 242 -4.73 7.18 15.60
CA ILE A 242 -4.25 7.38 14.24
C ILE A 242 -5.33 8.05 13.38
N VAL A 243 -6.56 7.53 13.41
CA VAL A 243 -7.68 8.08 12.63
C VAL A 243 -8.03 9.51 13.07
N LYS A 244 -8.07 9.75 14.39
CA LYS A 244 -8.31 11.09 14.95
C LYS A 244 -7.25 12.08 14.48
N PHE A 245 -5.97 11.69 14.52
CA PHE A 245 -4.89 12.52 14.03
C PHE A 245 -5.05 12.82 12.54
N SER A 246 -5.25 11.80 11.70
CA SER A 246 -5.40 11.99 10.25
C SER A 246 -6.59 12.86 9.89
N ARG A 247 -7.74 12.68 10.55
CA ARG A 247 -8.95 13.48 10.32
C ARG A 247 -8.83 14.90 10.84
N SER A 248 -8.06 15.14 11.90
CA SER A 248 -7.79 16.51 12.39
C SER A 248 -7.03 17.40 11.40
N LEU A 249 -6.41 16.79 10.37
CA LEU A 249 -5.74 17.52 9.29
C LEU A 249 -6.70 17.97 8.17
N SER A 250 -7.93 17.46 8.14
CA SER A 250 -8.94 17.82 7.14
C SER A 250 -9.75 19.03 7.60
N ILE A 251 -10.00 19.99 6.69
CA ILE A 251 -10.82 21.19 6.96
C ILE A 251 -12.31 20.86 7.08
N GLN A 252 -12.74 19.61 6.87
CA GLN A 252 -14.06 19.12 7.26
C GLN A 252 -14.21 19.14 8.80
N ASN A 253 -14.28 20.35 9.37
CA ASN A 253 -14.80 20.62 10.70
C ASN A 253 -16.30 20.39 10.64
N ASP A 254 -16.70 19.13 10.75
CA ASP A 254 -18.03 18.80 11.24
C ASP A 254 -18.10 19.33 12.66
N ASN A 255 -18.69 20.52 12.82
CA ASN A 255 -19.06 21.12 14.11
C ASN A 255 -20.04 20.24 14.92
N ASP A 256 -20.41 19.05 14.44
CA ASP A 256 -21.16 18.01 15.14
C ASP A 256 -20.27 17.10 16.02
N SER A 257 -19.13 17.63 16.47
CA SER A 257 -18.23 16.96 17.41
C SER A 257 -18.93 16.67 18.75
N SER A 258 -19.27 15.40 19.02
CA SER A 258 -19.06 14.80 20.35
C SER A 258 -19.28 13.30 20.40
N ASP A 259 -20.17 12.73 19.58
CA ASP A 259 -20.36 11.28 19.57
C ASP A 259 -19.49 10.66 18.48
N TYR A 260 -18.20 10.48 18.80
CA TYR A 260 -17.33 9.60 18.02
C TYR A 260 -17.91 8.19 18.10
N TYR A 261 -18.78 7.88 17.15
CA TYR A 261 -19.31 6.56 16.92
C TYR A 261 -18.14 5.59 16.84
N GLU A 262 -18.15 4.57 17.70
CA GLU A 262 -17.15 3.52 17.64
C GLU A 262 -17.24 2.88 16.25
N PRO A 263 -16.20 3.01 15.41
CA PRO A 263 -16.29 2.56 14.02
C PRO A 263 -16.59 1.06 14.02
N ALA A 264 -17.48 0.62 13.12
CA ALA A 264 -17.88 -0.78 13.05
C ALA A 264 -16.67 -1.69 12.83
N THR A 265 -16.80 -2.96 13.22
CA THR A 265 -15.80 -4.00 12.94
C THR A 265 -15.45 -4.03 11.46
N LEU A 266 -14.19 -4.36 11.15
CA LEU A 266 -13.73 -4.44 9.76
C LEU A 266 -14.56 -5.48 9.00
N SER A 267 -15.08 -5.08 7.85
CA SER A 267 -15.64 -6.01 6.86
C SER A 267 -14.54 -6.94 6.31
N ASP A 268 -14.95 -8.04 5.67
CA ASP A 268 -14.02 -8.98 5.01
C ASP A 268 -13.12 -8.28 3.99
N THR A 269 -13.68 -7.32 3.25
CA THR A 269 -12.95 -6.53 2.27
C THR A 269 -11.95 -5.56 2.92
N GLU A 270 -12.31 -4.92 4.04
CA GLU A 270 -11.37 -4.09 4.80
C GLU A 270 -10.27 -4.92 5.47
N LEU A 271 -10.59 -6.12 5.95
CA LEU A 271 -9.62 -7.05 6.49
C LEU A 271 -8.63 -7.50 5.40
N LEU A 272 -9.12 -7.80 4.19
CA LEU A 272 -8.27 -8.08 3.04
C LEU A 272 -7.35 -6.89 2.71
N ARG A 273 -7.88 -5.66 2.71
CA ARG A 273 -7.09 -4.44 2.49
C ARG A 273 -6.02 -4.26 3.56
N ALA A 274 -6.37 -4.42 4.84
CA ALA A 274 -5.42 -4.30 5.94
C ALA A 274 -4.30 -5.34 5.85
N ASN A 275 -4.62 -6.58 5.47
CA ASN A 275 -3.62 -7.62 5.21
C ASN A 275 -2.74 -7.32 3.99
N GLY A 276 -3.32 -6.79 2.92
CA GLY A 276 -2.55 -6.34 1.74
C GLY A 276 -1.58 -5.20 2.08
N LEU A 277 -2.05 -4.22 2.86
CA LEU A 277 -1.22 -3.13 3.37
C LEU A 277 -0.12 -3.64 4.31
N LEU A 278 -0.41 -4.65 5.14
CA LEU A 278 0.61 -5.30 5.97
C LEU A 278 1.71 -5.95 5.12
N ALA A 279 1.33 -6.70 4.08
CA ALA A 279 2.29 -7.38 3.20
C ALA A 279 3.23 -6.38 2.49
N ILE A 280 2.68 -5.26 2.00
CA ILE A 280 3.47 -4.21 1.36
C ILE A 280 4.25 -3.39 2.38
N GLY A 281 3.71 -3.23 3.59
CA GLY A 281 4.38 -2.58 4.72
C GLY A 281 5.70 -3.25 5.10
N VAL A 282 5.80 -4.58 4.94
CA VAL A 282 7.06 -5.32 5.11
C VAL A 282 8.09 -4.91 4.07
N LEU A 283 7.70 -4.77 2.80
CA LEU A 283 8.60 -4.31 1.74
C LEU A 283 9.04 -2.87 1.97
N ALA A 284 8.13 -2.01 2.42
CA ALA A 284 8.40 -0.63 2.77
C ALA A 284 9.43 -0.48 3.90
N CYS A 285 9.45 -1.39 4.88
CA CYS A 285 10.43 -1.36 5.97
C CYS A 285 11.87 -1.61 5.53
N VAL A 286 12.10 -2.10 4.30
CA VAL A 286 13.45 -2.32 3.75
C VAL A 286 14.24 -1.02 3.61
N PHE A 287 13.56 0.13 3.52
CA PHE A 287 14.20 1.46 3.45
C PHE A 287 14.54 2.07 4.82
N ALA A 288 14.05 1.47 5.92
CA ALA A 288 14.35 1.96 7.27
C ALA A 288 15.84 1.85 7.64
N PRO A 289 16.56 0.76 7.30
CA PRO A 289 18.02 0.69 7.43
C PRO A 289 18.77 1.82 6.71
N ASP A 290 18.37 2.20 5.50
CA ASP A 290 19.07 3.25 4.74
C ASP A 290 18.90 4.62 5.40
N ALA A 291 17.66 4.94 5.79
CA ALA A 291 17.39 6.14 6.56
C ALA A 291 18.12 6.11 7.92
N LEU A 292 18.22 4.96 8.59
CA LEU A 292 18.99 4.84 9.83
C LEU A 292 20.49 5.05 9.61
N SER A 293 21.05 4.55 8.51
CA SER A 293 22.44 4.78 8.14
C SER A 293 22.71 6.27 7.89
N PHE A 294 21.81 6.99 7.20
CA PHE A 294 21.93 8.44 7.08
C PHE A 294 21.81 9.16 8.44
N ALA A 295 20.90 8.71 9.31
CA ALA A 295 20.70 9.29 10.64
C ALA A 295 21.95 9.16 11.54
N LEU A 296 22.65 8.01 11.48
CA LEU A 296 23.79 7.70 12.33
C LEU A 296 25.13 8.12 11.71
N GLY A 297 25.29 7.89 10.42
CA GLY A 297 26.54 8.08 9.69
C GLY A 297 26.69 9.47 9.05
N SER A 298 25.59 10.20 8.88
CA SER A 298 25.52 11.49 8.17
C SER A 298 26.09 11.42 6.73
N GLN A 299 26.39 12.58 6.14
CA GLN A 299 27.06 12.69 4.85
C GLN A 299 28.40 11.95 4.77
N SER A 300 29.18 11.92 5.86
CA SER A 300 30.51 11.30 5.84
C SER A 300 30.49 9.79 5.58
N TRP A 301 29.43 9.11 6.04
CA TRP A 301 29.19 7.71 5.72
C TRP A 301 28.87 7.54 4.23
N TRP A 302 27.97 8.37 3.70
CA TRP A 302 27.55 8.29 2.30
C TRP A 302 28.69 8.56 1.32
N GLU A 303 29.54 9.55 1.60
CA GLU A 303 30.74 9.83 0.81
C GLU A 303 31.69 8.64 0.76
N ARG A 304 31.88 7.96 1.90
CA ARG A 304 32.71 6.75 1.97
C ARG A 304 32.13 5.61 1.16
N VAL A 305 30.84 5.32 1.33
CA VAL A 305 30.14 4.28 0.57
C VAL A 305 30.27 4.53 -0.93
N THR A 306 30.02 5.77 -1.37
CA THR A 306 30.06 6.12 -2.80
C THR A 306 31.48 6.25 -3.36
N THR A 307 32.49 6.41 -2.50
CA THR A 307 33.90 6.31 -2.92
C THR A 307 34.29 4.85 -3.18
N ILE A 308 33.81 3.91 -2.37
CA ILE A 308 34.09 2.48 -2.50
C ILE A 308 33.21 1.84 -3.59
N HIS A 309 31.95 2.26 -3.67
CA HIS A 309 30.91 1.74 -4.54
C HIS A 309 30.20 2.89 -5.29
N PRO A 310 30.79 3.44 -6.37
CA PRO A 310 30.25 4.61 -7.06
C PRO A 310 28.82 4.41 -7.59
N SER A 311 28.51 3.20 -8.08
CA SER A 311 27.19 2.86 -8.59
C SER A 311 26.11 2.74 -7.52
N GLN A 312 26.47 2.82 -6.22
CA GLN A 312 25.51 2.79 -5.12
C GLN A 312 24.53 3.97 -5.19
N LYS A 313 24.98 5.16 -5.62
CA LYS A 313 24.10 6.34 -5.77
C LYS A 313 22.90 6.04 -6.66
N MET A 314 23.19 5.45 -7.80
CA MET A 314 22.19 5.09 -8.79
C MET A 314 21.29 3.97 -8.28
N LEU A 315 21.85 2.94 -7.64
CA LEU A 315 21.05 1.85 -7.09
C LEU A 315 20.05 2.36 -6.06
N GLU A 316 20.50 3.07 -5.02
CA GLU A 316 19.63 3.48 -3.91
C GLU A 316 18.58 4.51 -4.32
N SER A 317 18.93 5.42 -5.24
CA SER A 317 17.95 6.34 -5.79
C SER A 317 16.89 5.61 -6.60
N SER A 318 17.31 4.63 -7.41
CA SER A 318 16.40 3.83 -8.23
C SER A 318 15.47 2.96 -7.40
N THR A 319 15.98 2.27 -6.37
CA THR A 319 15.15 1.46 -5.45
C THR A 319 14.11 2.32 -4.74
N SER A 320 14.50 3.52 -4.30
CA SER A 320 13.60 4.50 -3.70
C SER A 320 12.51 4.98 -4.68
N ILE A 321 12.84 5.18 -5.96
CA ILE A 321 11.85 5.48 -7.01
C ILE A 321 10.88 4.31 -7.22
N PHE A 322 11.33 3.06 -7.17
CA PHE A 322 10.41 1.92 -7.27
C PHE A 322 9.45 1.82 -6.09
N ALA A 323 9.88 2.25 -4.90
CA ALA A 323 8.99 2.41 -3.75
C ALA A 323 7.97 3.52 -3.98
N LEU A 324 8.38 4.64 -4.56
CA LEU A 324 7.49 5.74 -4.95
C LEU A 324 6.42 5.27 -5.95
N LEU A 325 6.81 4.53 -7.00
CA LEU A 325 5.87 3.95 -7.98
C LEU A 325 4.89 2.98 -7.33
N SER A 326 5.37 2.20 -6.36
CA SER A 326 4.55 1.25 -5.61
C SER A 326 3.46 1.95 -4.82
N VAL A 327 3.74 3.10 -4.19
CA VAL A 327 2.73 3.89 -3.48
C VAL A 327 1.72 4.51 -4.44
N GLU A 328 2.15 5.05 -5.58
CA GLU A 328 1.21 5.60 -6.56
C GLU A 328 0.28 4.53 -7.12
N ALA A 329 0.83 3.35 -7.45
CA ALA A 329 0.04 2.21 -7.88
C ALA A 329 -0.93 1.74 -6.77
N SER A 330 -0.52 1.81 -5.49
CA SER A 330 -1.39 1.52 -4.33
C SER A 330 -2.59 2.43 -4.28
N MET A 331 -2.33 3.73 -4.40
CA MET A 331 -3.36 4.74 -4.25
C MET A 331 -4.29 4.78 -5.47
N LEU A 332 -3.77 4.54 -6.69
CA LEU A 332 -4.63 4.33 -7.86
C LEU A 332 -5.51 3.09 -7.68
N SER A 333 -4.96 1.97 -7.22
CA SER A 333 -5.69 0.74 -6.92
C SER A 333 -6.77 0.95 -5.86
N HIS A 334 -6.43 1.67 -4.79
CA HIS A 334 -7.37 2.05 -3.75
C HIS A 334 -8.53 2.90 -4.28
N ARG A 335 -8.26 3.87 -5.16
CA ARG A 335 -9.29 4.70 -5.80
C ARG A 335 -10.17 3.90 -6.76
N VAL A 336 -9.60 3.00 -7.57
CA VAL A 336 -10.35 2.08 -8.45
C VAL A 336 -11.27 1.17 -7.63
N GLY A 337 -10.79 0.66 -6.50
CA GLY A 337 -11.61 -0.12 -5.58
C GLY A 337 -12.72 0.71 -4.94
N LYS A 338 -12.37 1.90 -4.44
CA LYS A 338 -13.32 2.81 -3.77
C LYS A 338 -14.43 3.29 -4.69
N THR A 339 -14.14 3.55 -5.97
CA THR A 339 -15.16 3.96 -6.95
C THR A 339 -16.03 2.80 -7.42
N GLY A 340 -15.71 1.55 -7.06
CA GLY A 340 -16.43 0.36 -7.52
C GLY A 340 -16.07 -0.08 -8.94
N ALA A 341 -15.09 0.56 -9.58
CA ALA A 341 -14.61 0.21 -10.93
C ALA A 341 -14.05 -1.22 -10.98
N ALA A 342 -13.44 -1.70 -9.88
CA ALA A 342 -13.16 -3.13 -9.68
C ALA A 342 -13.27 -3.52 -8.19
N SER A 343 -13.46 -4.82 -7.92
CA SER A 343 -13.56 -5.33 -6.55
C SER A 343 -12.19 -5.36 -5.87
N PHE A 344 -12.13 -4.98 -4.59
CA PHE A 344 -10.94 -5.09 -3.77
C PHE A 344 -10.43 -6.53 -3.63
N GLU A 345 -11.29 -7.54 -3.75
CA GLU A 345 -10.88 -8.95 -3.76
C GLU A 345 -9.93 -9.30 -4.90
N VAL A 346 -10.08 -8.61 -6.04
CA VAL A 346 -9.23 -8.80 -7.21
C VAL A 346 -8.05 -7.83 -7.16
N ILE A 347 -8.32 -6.56 -6.83
CA ILE A 347 -7.32 -5.50 -6.87
C ILE A 347 -6.23 -5.73 -5.81
N VAL A 348 -6.60 -6.04 -4.55
CA VAL A 348 -5.62 -6.11 -3.45
C VAL A 348 -4.55 -7.18 -3.71
N PRO A 349 -4.89 -8.45 -4.03
CA PRO A 349 -3.86 -9.46 -4.30
C PRO A 349 -3.03 -9.13 -5.55
N ALA A 350 -3.67 -8.68 -6.64
CA ALA A 350 -2.98 -8.29 -7.86
C ALA A 350 -1.97 -7.17 -7.59
N PHE A 351 -2.37 -6.19 -6.79
CA PHE A 351 -1.55 -5.06 -6.41
C PHE A 351 -0.35 -5.48 -5.54
N VAL A 352 -0.54 -6.33 -4.53
CA VAL A 352 0.57 -6.87 -3.72
C VAL A 352 1.61 -7.56 -4.61
N ILE A 353 1.16 -8.34 -5.59
CA ILE A 353 2.03 -9.00 -6.57
C ILE A 353 2.79 -7.95 -7.41
N VAL A 354 2.07 -6.98 -7.98
CA VAL A 354 2.67 -5.91 -8.80
C VAL A 354 3.71 -5.11 -8.01
N CYS A 355 3.41 -4.70 -6.78
CA CYS A 355 4.37 -4.02 -5.92
C CYS A 355 5.58 -4.87 -5.59
N SER A 356 5.39 -6.16 -5.32
CA SER A 356 6.51 -7.07 -5.09
C SER A 356 7.41 -7.16 -6.33
N PHE A 357 6.82 -7.23 -7.52
CA PHE A 357 7.59 -7.22 -8.78
C PHE A 357 8.29 -5.89 -9.02
N LEU A 358 7.59 -4.76 -8.85
CA LEU A 358 8.17 -3.43 -9.03
C LEU A 358 9.29 -3.15 -8.03
N ALA A 359 9.20 -3.65 -6.80
CA ALA A 359 10.27 -3.50 -5.81
C ALA A 359 11.45 -4.44 -6.11
N ILE A 360 11.20 -5.73 -6.38
CA ILE A 360 12.25 -6.76 -6.42
C ILE A 360 12.95 -6.83 -7.79
N LEU A 361 12.19 -6.83 -8.88
CA LEU A 361 12.75 -7.09 -10.21
C LEU A 361 13.79 -6.04 -10.64
N PRO A 362 13.54 -4.73 -10.47
CA PRO A 362 14.55 -3.73 -10.82
C PRO A 362 15.80 -3.81 -9.93
N CYS A 363 15.65 -4.16 -8.64
CA CYS A 363 16.79 -4.40 -7.75
C CYS A 363 17.66 -5.55 -8.27
N ILE A 364 17.05 -6.66 -8.69
CA ILE A 364 17.76 -7.80 -9.27
C ILE A 364 18.47 -7.39 -10.58
N CYS A 365 17.81 -6.63 -11.44
CA CYS A 365 18.40 -6.14 -12.69
C CYS A 365 19.58 -5.20 -12.43
N ALA A 366 19.41 -4.23 -11.53
CA ALA A 366 20.46 -3.29 -11.16
C ALA A 366 21.66 -4.03 -10.54
N LEU A 367 21.43 -4.99 -9.64
CA LEU A 367 22.47 -5.88 -9.12
C LEU A 367 23.19 -6.69 -10.21
N HIS A 368 22.46 -7.14 -11.22
CA HIS A 368 23.05 -7.90 -12.32
C HIS A 368 24.01 -7.05 -13.16
N TRP A 369 23.62 -5.79 -13.43
CA TRP A 369 24.39 -4.89 -14.27
C TRP A 369 25.51 -4.15 -13.52
N LEU A 370 25.29 -3.82 -12.25
CA LEU A 370 26.18 -3.01 -11.41
C LEU A 370 26.96 -3.83 -10.37
N GLY A 371 26.81 -5.15 -10.38
CA GLY A 371 27.23 -6.01 -9.26
C GLY A 371 28.73 -6.05 -8.93
N ASP A 372 29.59 -5.50 -9.80
CA ASP A 372 31.02 -5.35 -9.50
C ASP A 372 31.31 -4.03 -8.73
N ASP A 373 30.40 -3.04 -8.80
CA ASP A 373 30.53 -1.68 -8.25
C ASP A 373 29.52 -1.38 -7.12
N VAL A 374 28.84 -2.41 -6.62
CA VAL A 374 27.78 -2.36 -5.60
C VAL A 374 28.03 -3.43 -4.55
N SER A 375 27.67 -3.15 -3.30
CA SER A 375 27.62 -4.17 -2.26
C SER A 375 26.39 -4.01 -1.38
N PHE A 376 25.77 -5.12 -0.98
CA PHE A 376 24.60 -5.12 -0.09
C PHE A 376 24.94 -5.13 1.40
N PHE A 377 26.15 -5.55 1.76
CA PHE A 377 26.49 -5.82 3.17
C PHE A 377 27.81 -5.22 3.62
N SER A 378 28.76 -4.94 2.72
CA SER A 378 30.00 -4.29 3.14
C SER A 378 29.76 -2.87 3.63
N PHE A 379 28.72 -2.18 3.13
CA PHE A 379 28.45 -0.79 3.44
C PHE A 379 27.80 -0.52 4.82
N TYR A 380 27.24 -1.55 5.47
CA TYR A 380 26.70 -1.45 6.84
C TYR A 380 27.69 -1.90 7.93
N ARG A 381 28.84 -2.47 7.53
CA ARG A 381 29.81 -3.07 8.47
C ARG A 381 31.06 -2.22 8.71
N GLU A 382 31.35 -1.27 7.82
CA GLU A 382 32.51 -0.37 7.84
C GLU A 382 32.09 1.09 8.06
#